data_AF-A7H390-F1
#
_entry.id   AF-A7H390-F1
#
_cell.length_a   1.000
_cell.length_b   1.000
_cell.length_c   1.000
_cell.angle_alpha   90.00
_cell.angle_beta   90.00
_cell.angle_gamma   90.00
#
_symmetry.space_group_name_H-M   'P 1'
#
loop_
_entity.id
_entity.type
_entity.pdbx_description
1 polymer ?
#
loop_
_entity_poly.entity_id
_entity_poly.type
_entity_poly.pdbx_seq_one_letter_code
_entity_poly.pdbx_strand_id
1 'polypeptide(L)'
;MAKNKNQNENTTQTNEKANVTNTTQTNQNSERISRAEFLRRRIEGKKRTIDLNSNAQVFVSDSIAGTEIFSDLRMLDAMDSTIRKLWGNGVDSKDAETWVKEINSIKENINELQNKGREILVKVGNVRHISNNVLRRTILREIQAQSVKAE
;
A
#
# COMPACT_ATOMS: atom_id res chain seq x y z
N MET A 1 0.51 7.42 83.86
CA MET A 1 -0.08 6.38 82.99
C MET A 1 0.91 6.07 81.87
N ALA A 2 0.89 4.89 81.27
CA ALA A 2 1.96 4.40 80.39
C ALA A 2 1.49 4.18 78.94
N LYS A 3 2.47 4.18 78.01
CA LYS A 3 2.39 3.83 76.57
C LYS A 3 1.70 4.90 75.70
N ASN A 4 2.14 5.19 74.47
CA ASN A 4 3.26 4.68 73.65
C ASN A 4 3.81 5.86 72.82
N LYS A 5 5.13 5.99 72.57
CA LYS A 5 5.87 5.40 71.43
C LYS A 5 5.22 5.68 70.06
N ASN A 6 5.93 6.16 69.02
CA ASN A 6 7.38 6.27 68.85
C ASN A 6 7.75 7.26 67.72
N GLN A 7 8.93 7.92 67.85
CA GLN A 7 9.96 8.15 66.81
C GLN A 7 9.56 8.83 65.48
N ASN A 8 10.40 9.63 64.82
CA ASN A 8 11.58 10.44 65.11
C ASN A 8 11.85 11.16 63.76
N GLU A 9 11.86 12.48 63.72
CA GLU A 9 13.07 13.31 63.59
C GLU A 9 13.76 13.30 62.20
N ASN A 10 13.80 14.51 61.60
CA ASN A 10 15.00 15.24 61.12
C ASN A 10 15.99 14.50 60.18
N THR A 11 16.62 15.07 59.15
CA THR A 11 17.08 16.44 58.81
C THR A 11 17.43 16.43 57.30
N THR A 12 17.71 17.48 56.51
CA THR A 12 18.04 18.92 56.70
C THR A 12 17.57 19.73 55.48
N GLN A 13 17.56 21.06 55.58
CA GLN A 13 17.55 21.98 54.43
C GLN A 13 18.97 22.16 53.87
N THR A 14 19.12 22.40 52.55
CA THR A 14 19.87 23.58 52.04
C THR A 14 19.66 23.82 50.54
N ASN A 15 19.71 25.09 50.15
CA ASN A 15 19.53 25.60 48.79
C ASN A 15 20.68 25.21 47.84
N GLU A 16 20.35 24.92 46.58
CA GLU A 16 21.15 25.40 45.43
C GLU A 16 20.24 25.91 44.30
N LYS A 17 20.29 27.22 44.02
CA LYS A 17 19.77 27.80 42.78
C LYS A 17 20.85 27.66 41.71
N ALA A 18 20.72 26.70 40.81
CA ALA A 18 21.64 26.52 39.69
C ALA A 18 21.00 26.94 38.35
N ASN A 19 21.44 28.11 37.87
CA ASN A 19 21.38 28.66 36.51
C ASN A 19 20.37 28.09 35.50
N VAL A 20 19.41 28.96 35.16
CA VAL A 20 18.97 29.15 33.77
C VAL A 20 20.22 29.23 32.87
N THR A 21 20.38 28.27 31.96
CA THR A 21 21.40 28.33 30.92
C THR A 21 20.71 28.33 29.56
N ASN A 22 21.00 29.36 28.78
CA ASN A 22 20.30 29.67 27.54
C ASN A 22 20.50 28.60 26.46
N THR A 23 19.39 28.31 25.76
CA THR A 23 19.32 28.32 24.30
C THR A 23 20.56 27.86 23.52
N THR A 24 20.72 26.55 23.36
CA THR A 24 21.02 25.97 22.04
C THR A 24 19.76 25.37 21.46
N GLN A 25 18.83 26.25 21.05
CA GLN A 25 18.08 25.95 19.84
C GLN A 25 19.14 25.70 18.78
N THR A 26 19.26 24.45 18.32
CA THR A 26 19.95 24.19 17.07
C THR A 26 19.17 24.97 16.02
N ASN A 27 19.78 26.05 15.52
CA ASN A 27 19.33 26.72 14.31
C ASN A 27 19.45 25.69 13.18
N GLN A 28 18.46 24.84 13.05
CA GLN A 28 18.12 24.24 11.79
C GLN A 28 17.74 25.41 10.90
N ASN A 29 18.74 25.91 10.16
CA ASN A 29 18.50 26.51 8.87
C ASN A 29 17.62 25.52 8.13
N SER A 30 16.31 25.77 8.18
CA SER A 30 15.34 25.10 7.32
C SER A 30 15.55 25.70 5.95
N GLU A 31 16.67 25.33 5.33
CA GLU A 31 16.91 25.54 3.91
C GLU A 31 15.64 25.07 3.21
N ARG A 32 14.92 26.03 2.65
CA ARG A 32 13.66 25.77 1.94
C ARG A 32 14.03 24.95 0.72
N ILE A 33 14.00 23.62 0.88
CA ILE A 33 14.31 22.64 -0.16
C ILE A 33 13.51 23.06 -1.38
N SER A 34 14.23 23.33 -2.48
CA SER A 34 13.58 23.79 -3.71
C SER A 34 12.54 22.77 -4.15
N ARG A 35 11.44 23.22 -4.78
CA ARG A 35 10.38 22.30 -5.26
C ARG A 35 10.94 21.19 -6.16
N ALA A 36 11.98 21.50 -6.93
CA ALA A 36 12.71 20.55 -7.76
C ALA A 36 13.44 19.49 -6.91
N GLU A 37 14.15 19.91 -5.86
CA GLU A 37 14.89 18.99 -4.99
C GLU A 37 13.96 18.15 -4.10
N PHE A 38 12.86 18.71 -3.61
CA PHE A 38 11.82 17.95 -2.92
C PHE A 38 11.27 16.83 -3.83
N LEU A 39 10.98 17.17 -5.10
CA LEU A 39 10.51 16.19 -6.07
C LEU A 39 11.58 15.14 -6.39
N ARG A 40 12.84 15.54 -6.53
CA ARG A 40 13.99 14.64 -6.71
C ARG A 40 14.12 13.66 -5.55
N ARG A 41 14.17 14.14 -4.30
CA ARG A 41 14.25 13.30 -3.09
C ARG A 41 13.05 12.34 -2.99
N ARG A 42 11.85 12.78 -3.38
CA ARG A 42 10.65 11.92 -3.45
C ARG A 42 10.78 10.82 -4.52
N ILE A 43 11.37 11.11 -5.67
CA ILE A 43 11.62 10.13 -6.74
C ILE A 43 12.72 9.13 -6.33
N GLU A 44 13.83 9.61 -5.76
CA GLU A 44 14.91 8.77 -5.23
C GLU A 44 14.41 7.85 -4.11
N GLY A 45 13.58 8.37 -3.19
CA GLY A 45 12.93 7.57 -2.17
C GLY A 45 12.05 6.45 -2.75
N LYS A 46 11.21 6.76 -3.75
CA LYS A 46 10.41 5.75 -4.46
C LYS A 46 11.27 4.68 -5.13
N LYS A 47 12.34 5.07 -5.83
CA LYS A 47 13.29 4.14 -6.46
C LYS A 47 13.89 3.22 -5.40
N ARG A 48 14.47 3.79 -4.34
CA ARG A 48 15.06 3.02 -3.22
C ARG A 48 14.06 2.07 -2.57
N THR A 49 12.78 2.43 -2.45
CA THR A 49 11.74 1.51 -1.96
C THR A 49 11.55 0.32 -2.90
N ILE A 50 11.58 0.52 -4.23
CA ILE A 50 11.50 -0.57 -5.21
C ILE A 50 12.79 -1.41 -5.14
N ASP A 51 13.96 -0.78 -5.17
CA ASP A 51 15.28 -1.44 -5.17
C ASP A 51 15.49 -2.33 -3.93
N LEU A 52 14.96 -1.92 -2.76
CA LEU A 52 15.03 -2.68 -1.51
C LEU A 52 13.95 -3.77 -1.37
N ASN A 53 12.94 -3.80 -2.23
CA ASN A 53 11.85 -4.78 -2.17
C ASN A 53 11.82 -5.57 -3.48
N SER A 54 12.57 -6.68 -3.54
CA SER A 54 12.67 -7.55 -4.73
C SER A 54 11.32 -8.01 -5.31
N ASN A 55 10.28 -8.04 -4.48
CA ASN A 55 8.93 -8.49 -4.85
C ASN A 55 7.99 -7.31 -5.19
N ALA A 56 8.49 -6.07 -5.23
CA ALA A 56 7.68 -4.88 -5.54
C ALA A 56 7.16 -4.92 -6.97
N GLN A 57 5.83 -4.99 -7.11
CA GLN A 57 5.18 -4.89 -8.41
C GLN A 57 4.88 -3.42 -8.73
N VAL A 58 5.34 -2.96 -9.90
CA VAL A 58 5.09 -1.61 -10.39
C VAL A 58 3.99 -1.67 -11.45
N PHE A 59 2.84 -1.07 -11.14
CA PHE A 59 1.75 -0.91 -12.09
C PHE A 59 1.81 0.49 -12.72
N VAL A 60 1.82 0.55 -14.04
CA VAL A 60 1.69 1.77 -14.84
C VAL A 60 0.45 1.59 -15.70
N SER A 61 -0.54 2.45 -15.54
CA SER A 61 -1.80 2.33 -16.26
C SER A 61 -1.85 3.22 -17.49
N ASP A 62 -2.31 2.66 -18.61
CA ASP A 62 -2.63 3.40 -19.83
C ASP A 62 -4.08 3.94 -19.82
N SER A 63 -4.87 3.70 -18.76
CA SER A 63 -6.28 4.10 -18.68
C SER A 63 -6.68 4.69 -17.32
N ILE A 64 -7.73 5.52 -17.33
CA ILE A 64 -8.33 6.11 -16.12
C ILE A 64 -8.87 4.99 -15.22
N ALA A 65 -9.73 4.12 -15.77
CA ALA A 65 -10.30 2.98 -15.04
C ALA A 65 -9.23 2.06 -14.44
N GLY A 66 -8.12 1.79 -15.15
CA GLY A 66 -7.02 1.00 -14.60
C GLY A 66 -6.27 1.70 -13.47
N THR A 67 -6.19 3.04 -13.51
CA THR A 67 -5.61 3.86 -12.42
C THR A 67 -6.49 3.83 -11.17
N GLU A 68 -7.81 3.94 -11.35
CA GLU A 68 -8.81 3.87 -10.28
C GLU A 68 -8.80 2.47 -9.63
N ILE A 69 -8.96 1.41 -10.42
CA ILE A 69 -8.90 0.01 -9.96
C ILE A 69 -7.60 -0.29 -9.20
N PHE A 70 -6.44 0.21 -9.65
CA PHE A 70 -5.19 0.00 -8.93
C PHE A 70 -5.13 0.75 -7.59
N SER A 71 -5.71 1.95 -7.51
CA SER A 71 -5.83 2.69 -6.25
C SER A 71 -6.70 1.93 -5.25
N ASP A 72 -7.81 1.36 -5.72
CA ASP A 72 -8.75 0.59 -4.89
C ASP A 72 -8.13 -0.74 -4.43
N LEU A 73 -7.47 -1.47 -5.33
CA LEU A 73 -6.75 -2.71 -4.98
C LEU A 73 -5.66 -2.47 -3.92
N ARG A 74 -4.95 -1.35 -3.98
CA ARG A 74 -3.98 -0.95 -2.96
C ARG A 74 -4.66 -0.70 -1.60
N MET A 75 -5.85 -0.12 -1.57
CA MET A 75 -6.59 0.08 -0.32
C MET A 75 -7.12 -1.26 0.23
N LEU A 76 -7.64 -2.12 -0.65
CA LEU A 76 -8.13 -3.46 -0.31
C LEU A 76 -7.02 -4.36 0.28
N ASP A 77 -5.79 -4.31 -0.23
CA ASP A 77 -4.64 -5.02 0.33
C ASP A 77 -4.33 -4.57 1.78
N ALA A 78 -4.34 -3.26 2.02
CA ALA A 78 -4.17 -2.70 3.36
C ALA A 78 -5.32 -3.08 4.32
N MET A 79 -6.56 -3.12 3.81
CA MET A 79 -7.74 -3.58 4.55
C MET A 79 -7.65 -5.07 4.90
N ASP A 80 -7.36 -5.94 3.93
CA ASP A 80 -7.22 -7.39 4.12
C ASP A 80 -6.13 -7.71 5.15
N SER A 81 -4.96 -7.06 5.01
CA SER A 81 -3.86 -7.19 5.98
C SER A 81 -4.25 -6.74 7.38
N THR A 82 -5.14 -5.76 7.52
CA THR A 82 -5.59 -5.24 8.82
C THR A 82 -6.67 -6.13 9.43
N ILE A 83 -7.66 -6.55 8.64
CA ILE A 83 -8.74 -7.45 9.04
C ILE A 83 -8.18 -8.78 9.53
N ARG A 84 -7.20 -9.38 8.82
CA ARG A 84 -6.53 -10.61 9.26
C ARG A 84 -5.76 -10.46 10.57
N LYS A 85 -5.22 -9.28 10.89
CA LYS A 85 -4.54 -9.00 12.17
C LYS A 85 -5.50 -8.77 13.34
N LEU A 86 -6.73 -8.33 13.04
CA LEU A 86 -7.79 -8.11 14.02
C LEU A 86 -8.75 -9.31 14.16
N TRP A 87 -8.55 -10.37 13.38
CA TRP A 87 -9.34 -11.61 13.51
C TRP A 87 -9.07 -12.26 14.88
N GLY A 88 -10.14 -12.46 15.66
CA GLY A 88 -10.07 -12.91 17.05
C GLY A 88 -9.80 -11.78 18.04
N ASN A 89 -9.61 -10.54 17.56
CA ASN A 89 -9.39 -9.33 18.35
C ASN A 89 -10.20 -8.16 17.76
N GLY A 90 -11.53 -8.29 17.81
CA GLY A 90 -12.49 -7.27 17.33
C GLY A 90 -13.15 -7.60 15.98
N VAL A 91 -12.51 -8.42 15.13
CA VAL A 91 -13.17 -9.05 13.97
C VAL A 91 -13.51 -10.50 14.31
N ASP A 92 -14.78 -10.88 14.15
CA ASP A 92 -15.24 -12.25 14.35
C ASP A 92 -15.01 -13.14 13.11
N SER A 93 -15.13 -14.46 13.27
CA SER A 93 -14.89 -15.40 12.17
C SER A 93 -15.90 -15.32 11.04
N LYS A 94 -17.15 -14.93 11.30
CA LYS A 94 -18.17 -14.81 10.27
C LYS A 94 -17.88 -13.62 9.37
N ASP A 95 -17.47 -12.49 9.94
CA ASP A 95 -17.06 -11.30 9.18
C ASP A 95 -15.75 -11.57 8.42
N ALA A 96 -14.78 -12.25 9.02
CA ALA A 96 -13.55 -12.65 8.34
C ALA A 96 -13.77 -13.64 7.19
N GLU A 97 -14.63 -14.66 7.36
CA GLU A 97 -15.00 -15.61 6.31
C GLU A 97 -15.75 -14.92 5.16
N THR A 98 -16.68 -14.01 5.50
CA THR A 98 -17.40 -13.19 4.51
C THR A 98 -16.43 -12.32 3.71
N TRP A 99 -15.51 -11.63 4.40
CA TRP A 99 -14.46 -10.83 3.75
C TRP A 99 -13.59 -11.65 2.78
N VAL A 100 -13.12 -12.82 3.21
CA VAL A 100 -12.32 -13.71 2.35
C VAL A 100 -13.11 -14.17 1.12
N LYS A 101 -14.41 -14.44 1.26
CA LYS A 101 -15.29 -14.79 0.15
C LYS A 101 -15.44 -13.64 -0.86
N GLU A 102 -15.65 -12.40 -0.39
CA GLU A 102 -15.77 -11.24 -1.28
C GLU A 102 -14.44 -10.89 -1.98
N ILE A 103 -13.30 -11.00 -1.31
CA ILE A 103 -11.98 -10.83 -1.97
C ILE A 103 -11.77 -11.88 -3.09
N ASN A 104 -12.26 -13.12 -2.90
CA ASN A 104 -12.21 -14.13 -3.96
C ASN A 104 -13.13 -13.80 -5.15
N SER A 105 -14.32 -13.23 -4.91
CA SER A 105 -15.26 -12.86 -5.99
C SER A 105 -14.68 -11.78 -6.92
N ILE A 106 -13.88 -10.85 -6.40
CA ILE A 106 -13.16 -9.83 -7.19
C ILE A 106 -12.27 -10.49 -8.25
N LYS A 107 -11.54 -11.56 -7.89
CA LYS A 107 -10.66 -12.29 -8.83
C LYS A 107 -11.46 -12.93 -9.97
N GLU A 108 -12.61 -13.51 -9.67
CA GLU A 108 -13.50 -14.12 -10.66
C GLU A 108 -14.06 -13.06 -11.62
N ASN A 109 -14.57 -11.95 -11.09
CA ASN A 109 -15.08 -10.81 -11.86
C ASN A 109 -14.01 -10.19 -12.79
N ILE A 110 -12.76 -10.05 -12.32
CA ILE A 110 -11.64 -9.58 -13.16
C ILE A 110 -11.37 -10.56 -14.31
N ASN A 111 -11.35 -11.87 -14.05
CA ASN A 111 -11.12 -12.88 -15.08
C ASN A 111 -12.25 -12.87 -16.14
N GLU A 112 -13.51 -12.77 -15.71
CA GLU A 112 -14.65 -12.65 -16.64
C GLU A 112 -14.54 -11.41 -17.52
N LEU A 113 -14.21 -10.25 -16.94
CA LEU A 113 -14.09 -9.00 -17.70
C LEU A 113 -12.93 -9.07 -18.70
N GLN A 114 -11.80 -9.69 -18.31
CA GLN A 114 -10.70 -9.96 -19.23
C GLN A 114 -11.12 -10.90 -20.38
N ASN A 115 -11.90 -11.95 -20.09
CA ASN A 115 -12.42 -12.87 -21.12
C ASN A 115 -13.31 -12.12 -22.13
N LYS A 116 -14.30 -11.37 -21.64
CA LYS A 116 -15.19 -10.53 -22.47
C LYS A 116 -14.38 -9.53 -23.32
N GLY A 117 -13.35 -8.91 -22.75
CA GLY A 117 -12.43 -8.02 -23.48
C GLY A 117 -11.64 -8.74 -24.58
N ARG A 118 -11.13 -9.96 -24.33
CA ARG A 118 -10.42 -10.74 -25.35
C ARG A 118 -11.36 -11.17 -26.48
N GLU A 119 -12.57 -11.64 -26.17
CA GLU A 119 -13.56 -11.99 -27.20
C GLU A 119 -13.87 -10.83 -28.15
N ILE A 120 -14.01 -9.60 -27.63
CA ILE A 120 -14.22 -8.40 -28.45
C ILE A 120 -13.02 -8.16 -29.37
N LEU A 121 -11.79 -8.23 -28.84
CA LEU A 121 -10.56 -8.02 -29.62
C LEU A 121 -10.34 -9.11 -30.68
N VAL A 122 -10.69 -10.37 -30.39
CA VAL A 122 -10.64 -11.48 -31.36
C VAL A 122 -11.66 -11.27 -32.47
N LYS A 123 -12.92 -10.89 -32.14
CA LYS A 123 -13.96 -10.56 -33.13
C LYS A 123 -13.56 -9.41 -34.06
N VAL A 124 -12.78 -8.44 -33.58
CA VAL A 124 -12.24 -7.33 -34.39
C VAL A 124 -11.12 -7.79 -35.34
N GLY A 125 -10.41 -8.89 -35.05
CA GLY A 125 -9.41 -9.50 -35.93
C GLY A 125 -8.11 -8.70 -36.17
N ASN A 126 -8.05 -7.42 -35.77
CA ASN A 126 -6.93 -6.53 -36.06
C ASN A 126 -6.08 -6.24 -34.80
N VAL A 127 -4.90 -6.87 -34.73
CA VAL A 127 -3.97 -6.72 -33.60
C VAL A 127 -2.98 -5.55 -33.73
N ARG A 128 -2.98 -4.78 -34.83
CA ARG A 128 -1.96 -3.75 -35.12
C ARG A 128 -1.90 -2.64 -34.05
N HIS A 129 -3.04 -2.27 -33.50
CA HIS A 129 -3.19 -1.18 -32.52
C HIS A 129 -2.96 -1.60 -31.07
N ILE A 130 -2.74 -2.90 -30.79
CA ILE A 130 -2.54 -3.39 -29.43
C ILE A 130 -1.09 -3.11 -29.01
N SER A 131 -0.85 -2.08 -28.19
CA SER A 131 0.49 -1.70 -27.68
C SER A 131 1.11 -2.77 -26.78
N ASN A 132 0.30 -3.39 -25.91
CA ASN A 132 0.75 -4.43 -24.98
C ASN A 132 1.12 -5.71 -25.73
N ASN A 133 2.42 -6.05 -25.76
CA ASN A 133 2.95 -7.20 -26.48
C ASN A 133 2.42 -8.56 -26.00
N VAL A 134 2.11 -8.71 -24.71
CA VAL A 134 1.54 -9.95 -24.16
C VAL A 134 0.13 -10.14 -24.69
N LEU A 135 -0.72 -9.11 -24.54
CA LEU A 135 -2.08 -9.10 -25.07
C LEU A 135 -2.10 -9.33 -26.58
N ARG A 136 -1.25 -8.62 -27.35
CA ARG A 136 -1.12 -8.78 -28.82
C ARG A 136 -0.86 -10.24 -29.22
N ARG A 137 0.08 -10.91 -28.54
CA ARG A 137 0.40 -12.33 -28.80
C ARG A 137 -0.71 -13.29 -28.37
N THR A 138 -1.49 -12.95 -27.35
CA THR A 138 -2.63 -13.76 -26.92
C THR A 138 -3.77 -13.67 -27.94
N ILE A 139 -4.21 -12.46 -28.30
CA ILE A 139 -5.28 -12.25 -29.28
C ILE A 139 -4.92 -12.86 -30.65
N LEU A 140 -3.68 -12.70 -31.12
CA LEU A 140 -3.25 -13.28 -32.40
C LEU A 140 -3.37 -14.82 -32.43
N ARG A 141 -3.00 -15.49 -31.32
CA ARG A 141 -3.14 -16.95 -31.18
C ARG A 141 -4.60 -17.39 -31.12
N GLU A 142 -5.45 -16.63 -30.42
CA GLU A 142 -6.88 -16.92 -30.34
C GLU A 142 -7.57 -16.76 -31.71
N ILE A 143 -7.21 -15.73 -32.51
CA ILE A 143 -7.68 -15.57 -33.91
C ILE A 143 -7.26 -16.76 -34.78
N GLN A 144 -5.98 -17.15 -34.75
CA GLN A 144 -5.46 -18.27 -35.53
C GLN A 144 -6.12 -19.62 -35.14
N ALA A 145 -6.40 -19.81 -33.85
CA ALA A 145 -7.10 -21.00 -33.37
C ALA A 145 -8.60 -21.05 -33.77
N GLN A 146 -9.20 -19.91 -34.15
CA GLN A 146 -10.56 -19.86 -34.70
C GLN A 146 -10.59 -20.12 -36.20
N SER A 147 -9.61 -19.63 -36.99
CA SER A 147 -9.57 -19.91 -38.43
C SER A 147 -9.39 -21.41 -38.71
N VAL A 148 -8.50 -22.09 -37.97
CA VAL A 148 -8.26 -23.54 -38.08
C VAL A 148 -9.47 -24.40 -37.66
N LYS A 149 -10.50 -23.82 -37.03
CA LYS A 149 -11.77 -24.51 -36.69
C LYS A 149 -12.90 -24.22 -37.68
N ALA A 150 -12.69 -23.31 -38.62
CA ALA A 150 -13.66 -22.93 -39.64
C ALA A 150 -13.35 -23.55 -41.02
N GLU A 151 -12.19 -24.20 -41.14
CA GLU A 151 -11.73 -25.03 -42.26
C GLU A 151 -12.02 -26.52 -41.98
#